data_AF-A0A928XY42-F1
#
_entry.id   AF-A0A928XY42-F1
#
_cell.length_a   1.000
_cell.length_b   1.000
_cell.length_c   1.000
_cell.angle_alpha   90.00
_cell.angle_beta   90.00
_cell.angle_gamma   90.00
#
_symmetry.space_group_name_H-M   'P 1'
#
loop_
_entity.id
_entity.type
_entity.pdbx_description
1 polymer ?
#
loop_
_entity_poly.entity_id
_entity_poly.type
_entity_poly.pdbx_seq_one_letter_code
_entity_poly.pdbx_strand_id
1 'polypeptide(L)'
;MAEPELVQRAYTAIMRHSVEHGVAPHYTTLARELAITPDEARNLQQEAARSSVGCWISADTDYIHSFAPFSNLPTQYRVSVDGIEKWYGQ
;
A
#
# COMPACT_ATOMS: atom_id res chain seq x y z
N MET A 1 5.46 -11.71 -14.78
CA MET A 1 4.53 -10.59 -14.59
C MET A 1 3.25 -11.19 -14.06
N ALA A 2 2.70 -10.61 -12.99
CA ALA A 2 1.42 -11.08 -12.45
C ALA A 2 0.26 -10.73 -13.40
N GLU A 3 -0.87 -11.42 -13.26
CA GLU A 3 -2.08 -11.10 -14.00
C GLU A 3 -2.55 -9.67 -13.66
N PRO A 4 -2.90 -8.81 -14.64
CA PRO A 4 -3.26 -7.41 -14.38
C PRO A 4 -4.39 -7.24 -13.36
N GLU A 5 -5.37 -8.16 -13.36
CA GLU A 5 -6.46 -8.16 -12.39
C GLU A 5 -5.96 -8.40 -10.95
N LEU A 6 -5.00 -9.31 -10.75
CA LEU A 6 -4.41 -9.55 -9.44
C LEU A 6 -3.61 -8.35 -8.94
N VAL A 7 -2.89 -7.68 -9.84
CA VAL A 7 -2.16 -6.44 -9.52
C VAL A 7 -3.14 -5.33 -9.11
N GLN A 8 -4.24 -5.17 -9.84
CA GLN A 8 -5.30 -4.21 -9.51
C GLN A 8 -5.97 -4.52 -8.16
N ARG A 9 -6.22 -5.81 -7.87
CA ARG A 9 -6.75 -6.24 -6.56
C ARG A 9 -5.79 -5.90 -5.42
N ALA A 10 -4.49 -6.15 -5.59
CA ALA A 10 -3.46 -5.80 -4.61
C ALA A 10 -3.36 -4.29 -4.40
N TYR A 11 -3.33 -3.51 -5.49
CA TYR A 11 -3.36 -2.04 -5.45
C TYR A 11 -4.57 -1.54 -4.65
N THR A 12 -5.76 -2.06 -4.96
CA THR A 12 -7.01 -1.67 -4.30
C THR A 12 -7.00 -2.03 -2.82
N ALA A 13 -6.50 -3.22 -2.46
CA ALA A 13 -6.38 -3.65 -1.07
C ALA A 13 -5.44 -2.74 -0.26
N ILE A 14 -4.26 -2.42 -0.81
CA ILE A 14 -3.30 -1.49 -0.19
C ILE A 14 -3.95 -0.13 0.06
N MET A 15 -4.65 0.41 -0.93
CA MET A 15 -5.33 1.71 -0.82
C MET A 15 -6.47 1.70 0.20
N ARG A 16 -7.31 0.66 0.18
CA ARG A 16 -8.40 0.50 1.15
C ARG A 16 -7.88 0.37 2.56
N HIS A 17 -6.90 -0.50 2.78
CA HIS A 17 -6.26 -0.67 4.08
C HIS A 17 -5.65 0.66 4.57
N SER A 18 -5.02 1.43 3.68
CA SER A 18 -4.49 2.75 4.02
C SER A 18 -5.61 3.68 4.52
N VAL A 19 -6.73 3.78 3.80
CA VAL A 19 -7.90 4.59 4.18
C VAL A 19 -8.63 4.06 5.43
N GLU A 20 -8.59 2.76 5.69
CA GLU A 20 -9.23 2.19 6.87
C GLU A 20 -8.35 2.39 8.12
N HIS A 21 -7.03 2.24 7.99
CA HIS A 21 -6.12 2.13 9.13
C HIS A 21 -5.20 3.34 9.36
N GLY A 22 -4.99 4.23 8.40
CA GLY A 22 -4.04 5.34 8.52
C GLY A 22 -2.65 5.05 7.95
N VAL A 23 -2.38 3.80 7.58
CA VAL A 23 -1.07 3.29 7.19
C VAL A 23 -1.24 2.18 6.16
N ALA A 24 -0.36 2.10 5.17
CA ALA A 24 -0.36 0.99 4.20
C ALA A 24 -0.02 -0.37 4.87
N PRO A 25 -0.58 -1.49 4.39
CA PRO A 25 -0.34 -2.81 4.98
C PRO A 25 1.08 -3.31 4.67
N HIS A 26 1.64 -4.13 5.56
CA HIS A 26 2.76 -5.00 5.20
C HIS A 26 2.29 -6.15 4.32
N TYR A 27 3.16 -6.72 3.47
CA TYR A 27 2.77 -7.78 2.53
C TYR A 27 2.17 -9.02 3.22
N THR A 28 2.53 -9.31 4.47
CA THR A 28 1.93 -10.40 5.25
C THR A 28 0.47 -10.14 5.63
N THR A 29 0.11 -8.87 5.87
CA THR A 29 -1.29 -8.45 6.08
C THR A 29 -2.04 -8.52 4.75
N LEU A 30 -1.44 -8.02 3.67
CA LEU A 30 -1.99 -8.12 2.33
C LEU A 30 -2.25 -9.58 1.91
N ALA A 31 -1.36 -10.50 2.26
CA ALA A 31 -1.52 -11.93 2.02
C ALA A 31 -2.80 -12.48 2.65
N ARG A 32 -3.07 -12.11 3.91
CA ARG A 32 -4.29 -12.48 4.61
C ARG A 32 -5.55 -11.88 3.97
N GLU A 33 -5.48 -10.61 3.55
CA GLU A 33 -6.61 -9.93 2.92
C GLU A 33 -6.97 -10.52 1.55
N LEU A 34 -5.96 -10.94 0.79
CA LEU A 34 -6.14 -11.54 -0.53
C LEU A 34 -6.31 -13.06 -0.51
N ALA A 35 -6.17 -13.70 0.66
CA ALA A 35 -6.18 -15.15 0.86
C ALA A 35 -5.14 -15.89 -0.01
N ILE A 36 -3.91 -15.38 -0.03
CA ILE A 36 -2.76 -15.92 -0.77
C ILE A 36 -1.56 -16.12 0.16
N THR A 37 -0.47 -16.70 -0.35
CA THR A 37 0.75 -16.87 0.44
C THR A 37 1.50 -15.54 0.64
N PRO A 38 2.32 -15.40 1.69
CA PRO A 38 3.16 -14.22 1.89
C PRO A 38 4.09 -13.91 0.72
N ASP A 39 4.67 -14.94 0.08
CA ASP A 39 5.58 -14.75 -1.06
C ASP A 39 4.85 -14.22 -2.29
N GLU A 40 3.64 -14.74 -2.59
CA GLU A 40 2.78 -14.21 -3.64
C GLU A 40 2.37 -12.76 -3.36
N ALA A 41 1.99 -12.44 -2.11
CA ALA A 41 1.62 -11.10 -1.71
C ALA A 41 2.78 -10.12 -1.79
N ARG A 42 4.00 -10.52 -1.43
CA ARG A 42 5.20 -9.70 -1.56
C ARG A 42 5.47 -9.36 -3.03
N ASN A 43 5.37 -10.35 -3.91
CA ASN A 43 5.51 -10.12 -5.35
C ASN A 43 4.41 -9.18 -5.88
N LEU A 44 3.15 -9.40 -5.49
CA LEU A 44 2.05 -8.52 -5.88
C LEU A 44 2.19 -7.10 -5.34
N GLN A 45 2.72 -6.91 -4.12
CA GLN A 45 3.02 -5.59 -3.57
C GLN A 45 4.02 -4.84 -4.46
N GLN A 46 5.07 -5.52 -4.92
CA GLN A 46 6.07 -4.94 -5.81
C GLN A 46 5.48 -4.59 -7.19
N GLU A 47 4.65 -5.47 -7.76
CA GLU A 47 3.98 -5.19 -9.05
C GLU A 47 2.94 -4.05 -8.95
N ALA A 48 2.22 -3.97 -7.83
CA ALA A 48 1.29 -2.87 -7.55
C ALA A 48 2.05 -1.55 -7.36
N ALA A 49 3.18 -1.56 -6.67
CA ALA A 49 4.06 -0.41 -6.52
C ALA A 49 4.59 0.09 -7.87
N ARG A 50 5.03 -0.82 -8.76
CA ARG A 50 5.47 -0.49 -10.13
C ARG A 50 4.36 0.09 -10.99
N SER A 51 3.12 -0.28 -10.71
CA SER A 51 1.93 0.19 -11.42
C SER A 51 1.37 1.50 -10.83
N SER A 52 1.86 1.93 -9.67
CA SER A 52 1.45 3.17 -9.03
C SER A 52 2.12 4.40 -9.65
N VAL A 53 1.52 5.58 -9.48
CA VAL A 53 2.11 6.86 -9.93
C VAL A 53 3.35 7.23 -9.12
N GLY A 54 3.43 6.77 -7.87
CA GLY A 54 4.56 6.99 -6.98
C GLY A 54 4.50 6.04 -5.79
N CYS A 55 5.57 5.29 -5.56
CA CYS A 55 5.68 4.41 -4.42
C CYS A 55 7.14 4.27 -3.98
N TRP A 56 7.36 4.20 -2.66
CA TRP A 56 8.63 3.85 -2.07
C TRP A 56 8.43 2.70 -1.08
N ILE A 57 9.16 1.61 -1.30
CA ILE A 57 9.21 0.44 -0.42
C ILE A 57 10.61 0.38 0.20
N SER A 58 10.67 0.13 1.50
CA SER A 58 11.91 -0.12 2.23
C SER A 58 12.61 -1.38 1.69
N ALA A 59 13.88 -1.26 1.33
CA ALA A 59 14.67 -2.40 0.87
C ALA A 59 14.93 -3.44 1.98
N ASP A 60 15.00 -3.00 3.24
CA ASP A 60 15.40 -3.84 4.37
C ASP A 60 14.21 -4.54 5.04
N THR A 61 13.01 -3.98 4.90
CA THR A 61 11.84 -4.39 5.69
C THR A 61 10.60 -4.68 4.86
N ASP A 62 10.61 -4.39 3.55
CA ASP A 62 9.44 -4.44 2.68
C ASP A 62 8.24 -3.58 3.13
N TYR A 63 8.43 -2.70 4.14
CA TYR A 63 7.42 -1.70 4.48
C TYR A 63 7.24 -0.73 3.34
N ILE A 64 5.98 -0.48 2.98
CA ILE A 64 5.61 0.65 2.16
C ILE A 64 5.85 1.92 3.00
N HIS A 65 6.75 2.80 2.57
CA HIS A 65 6.89 4.13 3.19
C HIS A 65 5.94 5.13 2.55
N SER A 66 5.74 5.02 1.23
CA SER A 66 4.86 5.91 0.49
C SER A 66 4.17 5.12 -0.62
N PHE A 67 2.88 5.39 -0.80
CA PHE A 67 2.07 4.84 -1.88
C PHE A 67 1.04 5.91 -2.24
N ALA A 68 1.30 6.62 -3.34
CA ALA A 68 0.53 7.80 -3.71
C ALA A 68 -0.98 7.54 -3.68
N PRO A 69 -1.76 8.44 -3.04
CA PRO A 69 -1.38 9.76 -2.53
C PRO A 69 -0.83 9.76 -1.09
N PHE A 70 -0.75 8.62 -0.41
CA PHE A 70 -0.43 8.53 1.01
C PHE A 70 1.07 8.34 1.30
N SER A 71 1.50 8.92 2.41
CA SER A 71 2.78 8.65 3.06
C SER A 71 2.53 8.05 4.44
N ASN A 72 3.23 6.95 4.75
CA ASN A 72 3.27 6.35 6.08
C ASN A 72 4.26 7.08 7.00
N LEU A 73 5.09 7.97 6.44
CA LEU A 73 5.96 8.86 7.21
C LEU A 73 5.33 10.24 7.34
N PRO A 74 5.51 10.95 8.47
CA PRO A 74 5.03 12.32 8.62
C PRO A 74 5.61 13.25 7.54
N THR A 75 4.72 14.00 6.89
CA THR A 75 5.08 15.08 5.95
C THR A 75 4.34 16.36 6.35
N GLN A 76 4.60 17.46 5.64
CA GLN A 76 3.88 18.72 5.81
C GLN A 76 2.44 18.65 5.27
N TYR A 77 2.13 17.67 4.42
CA TYR A 77 0.83 17.51 3.81
C TYR A 77 -0.04 16.62 4.70
N ARG A 78 -0.94 17.22 5.48
CA ARG A 78 -1.94 16.44 6.23
C ARG A 78 -3.12 16.14 5.33
N VAL A 79 -3.57 14.89 5.39
CA VAL A 79 -4.71 14.41 4.59
C VAL A 79 -5.82 13.99 5.55
N SER A 80 -7.04 14.41 5.22
CA SER A 80 -8.25 13.91 5.84
C SER A 80 -9.05 13.06 4.86
N VAL A 81 -9.68 12.02 5.37
CA VAL A 81 -10.66 11.21 4.65
C VAL A 81 -11.93 11.21 5.49
N ASP A 82 -13.05 11.58 4.87
CA ASP A 82 -14.36 11.73 5.52
C ASP A 82 -14.32 12.59 6.80
N GLY A 83 -13.50 13.65 6.80
CA GLY A 83 -13.35 14.58 7.92
C GLY A 83 -12.44 14.10 9.05
N ILE A 84 -11.88 12.88 8.98
CA ILE A 84 -10.90 12.36 9.95
C ILE A 84 -9.49 12.71 9.45
N GLU A 85 -8.66 13.35 10.27
CA GLU A 85 -7.26 13.66 9.94
C GLU A 85 -6.32 12.65 10.62
N LYS A 86 -5.85 11.65 9.88
CA LYS A 86 -4.84 10.67 10.37
C LYS A 86 -3.77 10.28 9.35
N TRP A 87 -3.73 10.92 8.19
CA TRP A 87 -2.82 10.59 7.09
C TRP A 87 -1.88 11.72 6.73
N TYR A 88 -0.79 11.35 6.05
CA TYR A 88 0.10 12.27 5.38
C TYR A 88 0.07 12.06 3.86
N GLY A 89 0.30 13.12 3.10
CA GLY A 89 0.50 13.07 1.65
C GLY A 89 1.97 12.83 1.28
N GLN A 90 2.22 12.22 0.11
CA GLN A 90 3.55 12.09 -0.49
C GLN A 90 4.10 13.42 -1.02
#